data_AF-A0A7Y2JBK3-F1
#
_entry.id   AF-A0A7Y2JBK3-F1
#
_cell.length_a   1.000
_cell.length_b   1.000
_cell.length_c   1.000
_cell.angle_alpha   90.00
_cell.angle_beta   90.00
_cell.angle_gamma   90.00
#
_symmetry.space_group_name_H-M   'P 1'
#
loop_
_entity.id
_entity.type
_entity.pdbx_description
1 polymer ?
#
loop_
_entity_poly.entity_id
_entity_poly.type
_entity_poly.pdbx_seq_one_letter_code
_entity_poly.pdbx_strand_id
1 'polypeptide(L)'
;WQSEMIAILLHKENVYMETSGWSPKYFTPELKKEIAGRLQDKVMFGSDYPVLAYERLFRDWDAEGYPAAVLDKVFLANARRILRLP
;
A
#
# COMPACT_ATOMS: atom_id res chain seq x y z
N TRP A 1 -15.74 0.39 1.96
CA TRP A 1 -15.28 0.39 0.57
C TRP A 1 -13.97 -0.38 0.32
N GLN A 2 -13.26 -0.90 1.35
CA GLN A 2 -12.00 -1.64 1.12
C GLN A 2 -12.24 -2.98 0.40
N SER A 3 -13.34 -3.69 0.71
CA SER A 3 -13.77 -4.92 0.00
C SER A 3 -14.03 -4.65 -1.49
N GLU A 4 -14.72 -3.56 -1.80
CA GLU A 4 -15.02 -3.17 -3.17
C GLU A 4 -13.74 -2.74 -3.91
N MET A 5 -12.83 -2.05 -3.23
CA MET A 5 -11.52 -1.68 -3.77
C MET A 5 -10.68 -2.91 -4.11
N ILE A 6 -10.64 -3.92 -3.23
CA ILE A 6 -9.96 -5.20 -3.48
C ILE A 6 -10.53 -5.86 -4.75
N ALA A 7 -11.86 -5.90 -4.89
CA ALA A 7 -12.49 -6.47 -6.08
C ALA A 7 -12.05 -5.75 -7.37
N ILE A 8 -11.98 -4.42 -7.35
CA ILE A 8 -11.49 -3.63 -8.49
C ILE A 8 -10.01 -3.92 -8.77
N LEU A 9 -9.16 -3.91 -7.74
CA LEU A 9 -7.72 -4.14 -7.88
C LEU A 9 -7.39 -5.53 -8.41
N LEU A 10 -8.16 -6.55 -8.00
CA LEU A 10 -8.02 -7.92 -8.49
C LEU A 10 -8.53 -8.08 -9.93
N HIS A 11 -9.60 -7.38 -10.30
CA HIS A 11 -10.24 -7.56 -11.60
C HIS A 11 -9.68 -6.64 -12.70
N LYS A 12 -9.12 -5.47 -12.35
CA LYS A 12 -8.62 -4.48 -13.31
C LYS A 12 -7.10 -4.40 -13.22
N GLU A 13 -6.41 -4.95 -14.21
CA GLU A 13 -4.95 -5.03 -14.25
C GLU A 13 -4.27 -3.64 -14.13
N ASN A 14 -4.87 -2.62 -14.72
CA ASN A 14 -4.35 -1.26 -14.83
C ASN A 14 -4.82 -0.29 -13.71
N VAL A 15 -5.46 -0.79 -12.65
CA VAL A 15 -5.82 0.02 -11.47
C VAL A 15 -4.85 -0.28 -10.34
N TYR A 16 -4.36 0.76 -9.67
CA TYR A 16 -3.41 0.68 -8.57
C TYR A 16 -3.94 1.44 -7.36
N MET A 17 -3.44 1.09 -6.17
CA MET A 17 -3.82 1.72 -4.91
C MET A 17 -2.63 2.50 -4.36
N GLU A 18 -2.89 3.73 -3.95
CA GLU A 18 -2.00 4.55 -3.14
C GLU A 18 -2.67 4.76 -1.76
N THR A 19 -1.87 5.00 -0.72
CA THR A 19 -2.29 4.82 0.69
C THR A 19 -2.35 6.09 1.53
N SER A 20 -2.29 7.28 0.92
CA SER A 20 -2.34 8.55 1.64
C SER A 20 -3.67 8.77 2.38
N GLY A 21 -3.60 9.60 3.41
CA GLY A 21 -4.72 9.98 4.28
C GLY A 21 -5.06 8.95 5.36
N TRP A 22 -4.49 7.73 5.30
CA TRP A 22 -4.87 6.61 6.17
C TRP A 22 -3.63 5.88 6.66
N SER A 23 -3.57 5.58 7.95
CA SER A 23 -2.54 4.70 8.50
C SER A 23 -2.89 3.23 8.23
N PRO A 24 -1.91 2.35 7.93
CA PRO A 24 -2.16 0.92 7.65
C PRO A 24 -2.80 0.19 8.82
N LYS A 25 -2.72 0.73 10.04
CA LYS A 25 -3.43 0.22 11.22
C LYS A 25 -4.95 0.16 11.06
N TYR A 26 -5.51 0.93 10.13
CA TYR A 26 -6.95 0.97 9.82
C TYR A 26 -7.34 0.13 8.61
N PHE A 27 -6.40 -0.58 7.96
CA PHE A 27 -6.73 -1.50 6.89
C PHE A 27 -7.48 -2.71 7.44
N THR A 28 -8.47 -3.21 6.70
CA THR A 28 -9.17 -4.43 7.11
C THR A 28 -8.24 -5.64 7.00
N PRO A 29 -8.48 -6.72 7.76
CA PRO A 29 -7.68 -7.93 7.67
C PRO A 29 -7.55 -8.49 6.25
N GLU A 30 -8.60 -8.35 5.45
CA GLU A 30 -8.62 -8.78 4.04
C GLU A 30 -7.66 -7.94 3.21
N LEU A 31 -7.72 -6.61 3.31
CA LEU A 31 -6.80 -5.75 2.59
C LEU A 31 -5.35 -6.05 3.00
N LYS A 32 -5.12 -6.25 4.31
CA LYS A 32 -3.78 -6.56 4.81
C LYS A 32 -3.24 -7.86 4.21
N LYS A 33 -4.05 -8.91 4.17
CA LYS A 33 -3.72 -10.21 3.56
C LYS A 33 -3.46 -10.08 2.06
N GLU A 34 -4.27 -9.30 1.35
CA GLU A 34 -4.12 -9.10 -0.09
C GLU A 34 -2.85 -8.33 -0.44
N ILE A 35 -2.48 -7.30 0.34
CA ILE A 35 -1.22 -6.57 0.19
C ILE A 35 -0.01 -7.50 0.32
N ALA A 36 -0.03 -8.43 1.28
CA ALA A 36 1.03 -9.43 1.43
C ALA A 36 1.07 -10.46 0.28
N GLY A 37 -0.03 -10.61 -0.47
CA GLY A 37 -0.22 -11.65 -1.47
C GLY A 37 -0.42 -11.08 -2.87
N ARG A 38 -1.66 -11.16 -3.38
CA ARG A 38 -1.99 -10.87 -4.79
C ARG A 38 -1.82 -9.40 -5.17
N LEU A 39 -1.90 -8.49 -4.21
CA LEU A 39 -1.82 -7.04 -4.43
C LEU A 39 -0.45 -6.45 -4.10
N GLN A 40 0.56 -7.27 -3.78
CA GLN A 40 1.90 -6.80 -3.42
C GLN A 40 2.56 -5.93 -4.51
N ASP A 41 2.16 -6.11 -5.77
CA ASP A 41 2.65 -5.33 -6.93
C ASP A 41 1.66 -4.23 -7.36
N LYS A 42 0.66 -3.90 -6.53
CA LYS A 42 -0.39 -2.94 -6.89
C LYS A 42 -0.62 -1.84 -5.86
N VAL A 43 0.09 -1.88 -4.72
CA VAL A 43 -0.03 -0.89 -3.64
C VAL A 43 1.24 -0.07 -3.54
N MET A 44 1.10 1.25 -3.43
CA MET A 44 2.20 2.19 -3.24
C MET A 44 1.97 3.11 -2.03
N PHE A 45 3.07 3.54 -1.43
CA PHE A 45 3.05 4.43 -0.28
C PHE A 45 2.61 5.84 -0.66
N GLY A 46 1.70 6.40 0.14
CA GLY A 46 1.32 7.81 0.12
C GLY A 46 1.19 8.31 1.55
N SER A 47 1.57 9.56 1.82
CA SER A 47 1.61 10.10 3.19
C SER A 47 0.50 11.09 3.52
N ASP A 48 0.04 11.89 2.55
CA ASP A 48 -0.78 13.08 2.84
C ASP A 48 -0.07 14.09 3.76
N TYR A 49 1.26 14.22 3.61
CA TYR A 49 2.03 15.21 4.36
C TYR A 49 1.53 16.64 4.02
N PRO A 50 1.31 17.52 5.02
CA PRO A 50 1.72 17.40 6.43
C PRO A 50 0.69 16.79 7.38
N VAL A 51 -0.47 16.33 6.91
CA VAL A 51 -1.56 15.80 7.76
C VAL A 51 -1.11 14.55 8.52
N LEU A 52 -0.36 13.65 7.87
CA LEU A 52 0.28 12.51 8.52
C LEU A 52 1.80 12.58 8.33
N ALA A 53 2.52 12.64 9.44
CA ALA A 53 3.98 12.67 9.44
C ALA A 53 4.57 11.35 8.96
N TYR A 54 5.70 11.42 8.25
CA TYR A 54 6.40 10.26 7.71
C TYR A 54 6.82 9.28 8.81
N GLU A 55 7.40 9.77 9.91
CA GLU A 55 7.91 8.94 11.00
C GLU A 55 6.79 8.11 11.64
N ARG A 56 5.59 8.68 11.73
CA ARG A 56 4.41 7.96 12.21
C ARG A 56 4.01 6.87 11.24
N LEU A 57 3.92 7.18 9.95
CA LEU A 57 3.48 6.22 8.94
C LEU A 57 4.47 5.06 8.77
N PHE A 58 5.78 5.32 8.73
CA PHE A 58 6.78 4.26 8.65
C PHE A 58 6.69 3.31 9.85
N ARG A 59 6.54 3.85 11.07
CA ARG A 59 6.32 3.04 12.27
C ARG A 59 5.04 2.21 12.18
N ASP A 60 3.95 2.81 11.72
CA ASP A 60 2.67 2.11 11.59
C ASP A 60 2.75 0.99 10.55
N TRP A 61 3.49 1.18 9.44
CA TRP A 61 3.74 0.15 8.43
C TRP A 61 4.64 -0.99 8.95
N ASP A 62 5.71 -0.66 9.68
CA ASP A 62 6.59 -1.65 10.30
C ASP A 62 5.84 -2.52 11.31
N ALA A 63 4.91 -1.92 12.06
CA ALA A 63 4.10 -2.61 13.05
C ALA A 63 3.11 -3.63 12.44
N GLU A 64 2.79 -3.54 11.14
CA GLU A 64 1.96 -4.53 10.46
C GLU A 64 2.68 -5.87 10.22
N GLY A 65 4.02 -5.90 10.32
CA GLY A 65 4.78 -7.14 10.25
C GLY A 65 4.86 -7.77 8.85
N TYR A 66 4.76 -6.96 7.80
CA TYR A 66 4.96 -7.43 6.42
C TYR A 66 6.40 -7.93 6.19
N PRO A 67 6.60 -8.91 5.28
CA PRO A 67 7.93 -9.26 4.82
C PRO A 67 8.64 -8.05 4.21
N ALA A 68 9.96 -7.93 4.43
CA ALA A 68 10.75 -6.80 3.91
C ALA A 68 10.61 -6.60 2.39
N ALA A 69 10.49 -7.69 1.62
CA ALA A 69 10.28 -7.64 0.17
C ALA A 69 8.93 -7.02 -0.23
N VAL A 70 7.89 -7.15 0.60
CA VAL A 70 6.59 -6.49 0.38
C VAL A 70 6.70 -5.00 0.72
N LEU A 71 7.37 -4.65 1.82
CA LEU A 71 7.58 -3.25 2.20
C LEU A 71 8.42 -2.48 1.17
N ASP A 72 9.47 -3.08 0.61
CA ASP A 72 10.27 -2.47 -0.46
C ASP A 72 9.40 -2.13 -1.70
N LYS A 73 8.48 -3.04 -2.07
CA LYS A 73 7.52 -2.80 -3.15
C LYS A 73 6.58 -1.65 -2.82
N VAL A 74 5.98 -1.66 -1.62
CA VAL A 74 5.04 -0.61 -1.17
C VAL A 74 5.73 0.75 -1.13
N PHE A 75 6.92 0.84 -0.53
CA PHE A 75 7.60 2.12 -0.32
C PHE A 75 8.21 2.70 -1.60
N LEU A 76 8.65 1.87 -2.55
CA LEU A 76 9.37 2.40 -3.71
C LEU A 76 9.18 1.61 -5.00
N ALA A 77 9.36 0.28 -4.99
CA ALA A 77 9.49 -0.47 -6.24
C ALA A 77 8.23 -0.40 -7.12
N ASN A 78 7.04 -0.39 -6.52
CA ASN A 78 5.78 -0.23 -7.24
C ASN A 78 5.64 1.17 -7.85
N ALA A 79 5.94 2.22 -7.09
CA ALA A 79 5.88 3.59 -7.60
C ALA A 79 6.82 3.78 -8.80
N ARG A 80 8.07 3.27 -8.70
CA ARG A 80 9.02 3.29 -9.82
C ARG A 80 8.49 2.61 -11.07
N ARG A 81 7.99 1.38 -10.94
CA ARG A 81 7.49 0.61 -12.08
C ARG A 81 6.22 1.22 -12.70
N ILE A 82 5.27 1.61 -11.86
CA ILE A 82 3.95 2.11 -12.30
C ILE A 82 4.06 3.50 -12.92
N LEU A 83 4.82 4.39 -12.28
CA LEU A 83 4.98 5.79 -12.71
C LEU A 83 6.18 5.99 -13.64
N ARG A 84 6.94 4.93 -13.94
CA ARG A 84 8.13 4.93 -14.81
C ARG A 84 9.20 5.92 -14.34
N LEU A 85 9.49 5.90 -13.04
CA LEU A 85 10.52 6.73 -12.42
C LEU A 85 11.91 6.10 -12.61
N PRO A 86 12.98 6.92 -12.62
CA PRO A 86 14.36 6.43 -12.70
C PRO A 86 14.79 5.57 -11.50
#